data_AF-A0A2I4BWX0-F1
#
_entry.id   AF-A0A2I4BWX0-F1
#
_cell.length_a   1.000
_cell.length_b   1.000
_cell.length_c   1.000
_cell.angle_alpha   90.00
_cell.angle_beta   90.00
_cell.angle_gamma   90.00
#
_symmetry.space_group_name_H-M   'P 1'
#
loop_
_entity.id
_entity.type
_entity.pdbx_description
1 polymer ?
#
loop_
_entity_poly.entity_id
_entity_poly.type
_entity_poly.pdbx_seq_one_letter_code
_entity_poly.pdbx_strand_id
1 'polypeptide(L)'
;MSAVFLTLPDSRGKCPVEELQIKAGKKRRADRASTDVIVAWGESLYHLLECKTGRLVFENYLRTEYNDENVLFWLACENYKTNSGDTEMKVDAKRIFKEFVQVGAPRQFQSQLL
;
A
#
# COMPACT_ATOMS: atom_id res chain seq x y z
N MET A 1 -12.72 20.84 -9.11
CA MET A 1 -12.34 19.55 -8.52
C MET A 1 -11.03 19.18 -9.16
N SER A 2 -9.93 19.33 -8.42
CA SER A 2 -8.59 19.32 -9.00
C SER A 2 -8.27 17.94 -9.55
N ALA A 3 -8.05 17.86 -10.86
CA ALA A 3 -7.47 16.68 -11.49
C ALA A 3 -5.99 16.61 -11.08
N VAL A 4 -5.71 15.93 -9.97
CA VAL A 4 -4.34 15.51 -9.68
C VAL A 4 -4.07 14.35 -10.62
N PHE A 5 -3.40 14.69 -11.73
CA PHE A 5 -2.87 13.73 -12.68
C PHE A 5 -2.21 12.60 -11.88
N LEU A 6 -2.60 11.36 -12.18
CA LEU A 6 -1.76 10.20 -11.97
C LEU A 6 -0.51 10.38 -12.84
N THR A 7 0.39 11.28 -12.48
CA THR A 7 1.79 11.15 -12.87
C THR A 7 2.33 10.01 -12.03
N LEU A 8 2.01 8.79 -12.46
CA LEU A 8 2.93 7.67 -12.35
C LEU A 8 4.33 8.25 -12.59
N PRO A 9 5.29 8.05 -11.68
CA PRO A 9 6.61 8.61 -11.86
C PRO A 9 7.11 8.27 -13.27
N ASP A 10 7.52 9.32 -13.99
CA ASP A 10 8.14 9.26 -15.32
C ASP A 10 9.05 8.03 -15.39
N SER A 11 9.00 7.34 -16.53
CA SER A 11 9.67 6.08 -16.87
C SER A 11 11.21 6.14 -16.83
N ARG A 12 11.77 7.07 -16.04
CA ARG A 12 13.19 7.33 -15.82
C ARG A 12 13.59 7.42 -14.35
N GLY A 13 12.71 7.03 -13.42
CA GLY A 13 13.06 6.77 -12.02
C GLY A 13 13.28 5.28 -11.76
N LYS A 14 14.52 4.80 -11.79
CA LYS A 14 14.86 3.44 -11.36
C LYS A 14 14.34 3.22 -9.93
N CYS A 15 13.53 2.18 -9.73
CA CYS A 15 13.18 1.69 -8.40
C CYS A 15 14.46 1.12 -7.75
N PRO A 16 14.96 1.65 -6.63
CA PRO A 16 16.14 1.12 -5.98
C PRO A 16 15.72 -0.03 -5.06
N VAL A 17 15.75 -1.25 -5.59
CA VAL A 17 15.82 -2.47 -4.77
C VAL A 17 16.84 -3.42 -5.39
N GLU A 18 18.01 -3.41 -4.77
CA GLU A 18 19.06 -4.43 -4.75
C GLU A 18 19.41 -5.13 -6.07
N GLU A 19 20.39 -4.52 -6.72
CA GLU A 19 21.22 -5.10 -7.76
C GLU A 19 22.23 -6.09 -7.15
N LEU A 20 22.02 -7.41 -7.29
CA LEU A 20 23.11 -8.39 -7.37
C LEU A 20 22.77 -9.58 -8.32
N GLN A 21 23.08 -9.35 -9.60
CA GLN A 21 23.67 -10.23 -10.64
C GLN A 21 22.97 -11.58 -11.00
N ILE A 22 22.79 -12.05 -12.24
CA ILE A 22 23.69 -12.22 -13.40
C ILE A 22 22.86 -12.53 -14.68
N LYS A 23 23.37 -12.04 -15.84
CA LYS A 23 23.17 -12.45 -17.27
C LYS A 23 21.99 -11.89 -18.10
N ALA A 24 22.40 -11.23 -19.19
CA ALA A 24 21.67 -10.44 -20.18
C ALA A 24 20.60 -11.16 -21.04
N GLY A 25 20.01 -12.27 -20.57
CA GLY A 25 18.92 -12.97 -21.25
C GLY A 25 17.52 -12.76 -20.65
N LYS A 26 17.43 -12.21 -19.43
CA LYS A 26 16.18 -12.15 -18.62
C LYS A 26 15.41 -10.83 -18.67
N LYS A 27 15.99 -9.77 -19.26
CA LYS A 27 15.47 -8.39 -19.18
C LYS A 27 14.05 -8.22 -19.76
N ARG A 28 13.78 -8.73 -20.96
CA ARG A 28 12.47 -8.59 -21.63
C ARG A 28 11.30 -9.28 -20.90
N ARG A 29 11.55 -10.41 -20.22
CA ARG A 29 10.51 -11.12 -19.45
C ARG A 29 10.23 -10.45 -18.11
N ALA A 30 11.27 -9.92 -17.46
CA ALA A 30 11.14 -9.15 -16.23
C ALA A 30 10.39 -7.82 -16.49
N ASP A 31 10.70 -7.13 -17.59
CA ASP A 31 10.00 -5.91 -17.99
C ASP A 31 8.52 -6.19 -18.27
N ARG A 32 8.19 -7.27 -19.00
CA ARG A 32 6.79 -7.64 -19.28
C ARG A 32 6.03 -8.02 -18.00
N ALA A 33 6.64 -8.81 -17.13
CA ALA A 33 6.05 -9.16 -15.83
C ALA A 33 5.84 -7.92 -14.94
N SER A 34 6.75 -6.95 -14.98
CA SER A 34 6.59 -5.68 -14.30
C SER A 34 5.42 -4.87 -14.86
N THR A 35 5.25 -4.85 -16.18
CA THR A 35 4.10 -4.19 -16.82
C THR A 35 2.79 -4.88 -16.47
N ASP A 36 2.74 -6.20 -16.51
CA ASP A 36 1.54 -6.98 -16.18
C ASP A 36 1.11 -6.74 -14.71
N VAL A 37 2.06 -6.63 -13.79
CA VAL A 37 1.79 -6.27 -12.38
C VAL A 37 1.20 -4.86 -12.25
N ILE A 38 1.76 -3.87 -12.98
CA ILE A 38 1.24 -2.49 -12.94
C ILE A 38 -0.17 -2.42 -13.55
N VAL A 39 -0.44 -3.15 -14.63
CA VAL A 39 -1.77 -3.25 -15.23
C VAL A 39 -2.76 -3.84 -14.22
N ALA A 40 -2.38 -4.93 -13.54
CA ALA A 40 -3.23 -5.58 -12.54
C ALA A 40 -3.58 -4.66 -11.36
N TRP A 41 -2.69 -3.72 -10.97
CA TRP A 41 -3.00 -2.70 -9.96
C TRP A 41 -4.16 -1.79 -10.37
N GLY A 42 -4.28 -1.47 -11.66
CA GLY A 42 -5.37 -0.66 -12.21
C GLY A 42 -6.70 -1.41 -12.34
N GLU A 43 -6.67 -2.75 -12.33
CA GLU A 43 -7.86 -3.59 -12.41
C GLU A 43 -8.54 -3.76 -11.05
N SER A 44 -7.77 -3.78 -9.95
CA SER A 44 -8.31 -3.95 -8.60
C SER A 44 -7.40 -3.34 -7.55
N LEU A 45 -8.00 -2.59 -6.62
CA LEU A 45 -7.34 -2.11 -5.42
C LEU A 45 -6.73 -3.26 -4.61
N TYR A 46 -7.36 -4.45 -4.64
CA TYR A 46 -6.83 -5.63 -3.96
C TYR A 46 -5.47 -6.06 -4.53
N HIS A 47 -5.32 -6.11 -5.86
CA HIS A 47 -4.03 -6.44 -6.50
C HIS A 47 -2.94 -5.41 -6.19
N LEU A 48 -3.31 -4.12 -6.12
CA LEU A 48 -2.40 -3.06 -5.70
C LEU A 48 -1.93 -3.27 -4.25
N LEU A 49 -2.86 -3.60 -3.34
CA LEU A 49 -2.60 -3.75 -1.91
C LEU A 49 -1.86 -5.06 -1.56
N GLU A 50 -1.97 -6.13 -2.35
CA GLU A 50 -1.16 -7.35 -2.17
C GLU A 50 0.33 -7.11 -2.51
N CYS A 51 0.61 -6.21 -3.46
CA CYS A 51 1.98 -5.90 -3.86
C CYS A 51 2.67 -4.94 -2.89
N LYS A 52 3.84 -5.31 -2.35
CA LYS A 52 4.63 -4.44 -1.45
C LYS A 52 4.97 -3.09 -2.09
N THR A 53 5.36 -3.08 -3.36
CA THR A 53 5.66 -1.84 -4.10
C THR A 53 4.38 -1.03 -4.36
N GLY A 54 3.28 -1.70 -4.71
CA GLY A 54 1.98 -1.08 -4.90
C GLY A 54 1.50 -0.34 -3.66
N ARG A 55 1.61 -0.98 -2.48
CA ARG A 55 1.32 -0.35 -1.18
C ARG A 55 2.12 0.92 -0.93
N LEU A 56 3.43 0.90 -1.17
CA LEU A 56 4.28 2.08 -0.93
C LEU A 56 3.92 3.25 -1.85
N VAL A 57 3.64 2.96 -3.12
CA VAL A 57 3.19 3.98 -4.08
C VAL A 57 1.83 4.55 -3.65
N PHE A 58 0.91 3.68 -3.26
CA PHE A 58 -0.44 4.08 -2.85
C PHE A 58 -0.45 4.85 -1.54
N GLU A 59 0.35 4.44 -0.55
CA GLU A 59 0.52 5.18 0.71
C GLU A 59 1.09 6.58 0.47
N ASN A 60 2.09 6.73 -0.40
CA ASN A 60 2.62 8.04 -0.76
C ASN A 60 1.59 8.91 -1.47
N TYR A 61 0.79 8.33 -2.37
CA TYR A 61 -0.31 9.03 -3.03
C TYR A 61 -1.36 9.50 -2.02
N LEU A 62 -1.79 8.64 -1.10
CA LEU A 62 -2.76 9.01 -0.09
C LEU A 62 -2.22 10.06 0.88
N ARG A 63 -0.91 10.05 1.17
CA ARG A 63 -0.26 11.08 1.98
C ARG A 63 -0.33 12.46 1.35
N THR A 64 -0.25 12.58 0.01
CA THR A 64 -0.42 13.88 -0.67
C THR A 64 -1.85 14.39 -0.60
N GLU A 65 -2.81 13.47 -0.50
CA GLU A 65 -4.24 13.77 -0.36
C GLU A 65 -4.70 13.80 1.10
N TYR A 66 -3.77 13.71 2.07
CA TYR A 66 -4.06 13.65 3.52
C TYR A 66 -5.06 12.55 3.90
N ASN A 67 -4.97 11.40 3.25
CA ASN A 67 -5.88 10.26 3.38
C ASN A 67 -5.11 8.93 3.61
N ASP A 68 -3.86 8.99 4.08
CA ASP A 68 -3.01 7.80 4.30
C ASP A 68 -3.51 6.93 5.46
N GLU A 69 -4.35 7.46 6.35
CA GLU A 69 -4.99 6.71 7.42
C GLU A 69 -5.80 5.50 6.91
N ASN A 70 -6.38 5.59 5.72
CA ASN A 70 -7.22 4.53 5.16
C ASN A 70 -6.41 3.28 4.79
N VAL A 71 -5.26 3.45 4.12
CA VAL A 71 -4.39 2.30 3.81
C VAL A 71 -3.66 1.80 5.05
N LEU A 72 -3.30 2.70 5.98
CA LEU A 72 -2.67 2.32 7.24
C LEU A 72 -3.61 1.47 8.11
N PHE A 73 -4.89 1.83 8.18
CA PHE A 73 -5.90 1.03 8.88
C PHE A 73 -6.06 -0.35 8.25
N TRP A 74 -6.17 -0.42 6.91
CA TRP A 74 -6.25 -1.70 6.21
C TRP A 74 -5.05 -2.61 6.53
N LEU A 75 -3.83 -2.07 6.51
CA LEU A 75 -2.61 -2.81 6.84
C LEU A 75 -2.59 -3.28 8.30
N ALA A 76 -3.06 -2.44 9.23
CA ALA A 76 -3.22 -2.82 10.62
C ALA A 76 -4.17 -4.01 10.77
N CYS A 77 -5.29 -4.02 10.03
CA CYS A 77 -6.23 -5.13 10.01
C CYS A 77 -5.63 -6.41 9.38
N GLU A 78 -4.88 -6.30 8.29
CA GLU A 78 -4.24 -7.46 7.68
C GLU A 78 -3.21 -8.10 8.62
N ASN A 79 -2.38 -7.29 9.28
CA ASN A 79 -1.44 -7.80 10.27
C ASN A 79 -2.17 -8.44 11.46
N TYR A 80 -3.25 -7.83 11.94
CA TYR A 80 -4.07 -8.37 13.03
C TYR A 80 -4.62 -9.76 12.71
N LYS A 81 -5.06 -10.01 11.46
CA LYS A 81 -5.58 -11.31 11.02
C LYS A 81 -4.53 -12.43 11.06
N THR A 82 -3.24 -12.08 10.94
CA THR A 82 -2.14 -13.07 10.94
C THR A 82 -1.66 -13.45 12.33
N ASN A 83 -2.08 -12.74 13.37
CA ASN A 83 -1.70 -13.00 14.76
C ASN A 83 -2.53 -14.14 15.35
N SER A 84 -1.88 -15.09 16.02
CA SER A 84 -2.51 -16.28 16.59
C SER A 84 -2.52 -16.29 18.14
N GLY A 85 -1.82 -15.36 18.79
CA GLY A 85 -1.72 -15.29 20.25
C GLY A 85 -2.81 -14.43 20.88
N ASP A 86 -3.64 -15.01 21.76
CA ASP A 86 -4.77 -14.30 22.41
C ASP A 86 -4.34 -12.99 23.13
N THR A 87 -3.16 -12.98 23.75
CA THR A 87 -2.63 -11.77 24.40
C THR A 87 -2.19 -10.71 23.37
N GLU A 88 -1.50 -11.13 22.31
CA GLU A 88 -1.03 -10.24 21.24
C GLU A 88 -2.21 -9.65 20.46
N MET A 89 -3.20 -10.48 20.14
CA MET A 89 -4.46 -10.04 19.53
C MET A 89 -5.15 -8.99 20.40
N LYS A 90 -5.29 -9.21 21.71
CA LYS A 90 -5.89 -8.19 22.60
C LYS A 90 -5.11 -6.88 22.63
N VAL A 91 -3.78 -6.93 22.58
CA VAL A 91 -2.92 -5.75 22.54
C VAL A 91 -3.08 -5.01 21.21
N ASP A 92 -3.02 -5.71 20.08
CA ASP A 92 -3.15 -5.10 18.76
C ASP A 92 -4.56 -4.57 18.51
N ALA A 93 -5.61 -5.28 18.92
CA ALA A 93 -6.99 -4.79 18.83
C ALA A 93 -7.15 -3.46 19.57
N LYS A 94 -6.60 -3.36 20.78
CA LYS A 94 -6.63 -2.11 21.57
C LYS A 94 -5.84 -0.99 20.88
N ARG A 95 -4.68 -1.30 20.28
CA ARG A 95 -3.87 -0.33 19.55
C ARG A 95 -4.62 0.21 18.33
N ILE A 96 -5.12 -0.69 17.48
CA ILE A 96 -5.88 -0.35 16.27
C ILE A 96 -7.12 0.47 16.63
N PHE A 97 -7.84 0.10 17.69
CA PHE A 97 -9.00 0.84 18.14
C PHE A 97 -8.63 2.29 18.53
N LYS A 98 -7.60 2.48 19.37
CA LYS A 98 -7.19 3.82 19.82
C LYS A 98 -6.62 4.70 18.71
N GLU A 99 -5.99 4.09 17.71
CA GLU A 99 -5.29 4.81 16.65
C GLU A 99 -6.22 5.19 15.49
N PHE A 100 -7.18 4.33 15.14
CA PHE A 100 -8.00 4.49 13.94
C PHE A 100 -9.52 4.52 14.18
N VAL A 101 -10.05 3.89 15.24
CA VAL A 101 -11.50 3.68 15.39
C VAL A 101 -12.13 4.60 16.44
N GLN A 102 -11.41 4.89 17.52
CA GLN A 102 -11.89 5.72 18.61
C GLN A 102 -12.24 7.12 18.09
N VAL A 103 -13.36 7.67 18.55
CA VAL A 103 -13.74 9.05 18.22
C VAL A 103 -12.66 10.01 18.73
N GLY A 104 -12.14 10.86 17.85
CA GLY A 104 -11.02 11.76 18.15
C GLY A 104 -9.65 11.06 18.14
N ALA A 105 -9.54 9.84 17.60
CA ALA A 105 -8.27 9.17 17.40
C ALA A 105 -7.34 10.00 16.49
N PRO A 106 -6.02 9.95 16.69
CA PRO A 106 -5.05 10.76 15.95
C PRO A 106 -5.05 10.48 14.44
N ARG A 107 -5.47 9.28 14.04
CA ARG A 107 -5.64 8.85 12.64
C ARG A 107 -7.02 8.26 12.44
N GLN A 108 -8.04 8.87 13.04
CA GLN A 108 -9.41 8.39 12.95
C GLN A 108 -9.78 8.12 11.49
N PHE A 109 -10.19 6.89 11.20
CA PHE A 109 -10.64 6.47 9.89
C PHE A 109 -11.81 7.35 9.46
N GLN A 110 -11.63 8.09 8.37
CA GLN A 110 -12.63 9.01 7.86
C GLN A 110 -13.57 8.25 6.92
N SER A 111 -14.70 7.79 7.44
CA SER A 111 -15.70 7.05 6.66
C SER A 111 -16.44 7.87 5.58
N GLN A 112 -15.97 9.08 5.23
CA GLN A 112 -16.66 10.01 4.30
C GLN A 112 -16.04 10.12 2.90
N LEU A 113 -15.14 9.21 2.50
CA LEU A 113 -14.59 9.18 1.14
C LEU A 113 -14.53 7.77 0.56
N LEU A 114 -15.72 7.20 0.33
CA LEU A 114 -16.01 6.22 -0.72
C LEU A 114 -17.35 6.58 -1.36
#